data_AF-A0A147DNF3-F1
#
_entry.id   AF-A0A147DNF3-F1
#
_cell.length_a   1.000
_cell.length_b   1.000
_cell.length_c   1.000
_cell.angle_alpha   90.00
_cell.angle_beta   90.00
_cell.angle_gamma   90.00
#
_symmetry.space_group_name_H-M   'P 1'
#
loop_
_entity.id
_entity.type
_entity.pdbx_description
1 polymer ?
#
loop_
_entity_poly.entity_id
_entity_poly.type
_entity_poly.pdbx_seq_one_letter_code
_entity_poly.pdbx_strand_id
1 'polypeptide(L)'
;VDRAAAAVGYTTPTLWYGSLADSGDISSDQVVGFAEQWFQPAHIVIGHANFPGTIGALPRLHALLEQRGLPTWTLDDVFTR
;
A
#
# COMPACT_ATOMS: atom_id res chain seq x y z
N VAL A 1 -17.71 10.13 -10.29
CA VAL A 1 -17.51 8.77 -9.73
C VAL A 1 -17.97 8.76 -8.27
N ASP A 2 -17.53 9.73 -7.47
CA ASP A 2 -17.85 9.87 -6.04
C ASP A 2 -19.35 9.85 -5.73
N ARG A 3 -20.15 10.61 -6.50
CA ARG A 3 -21.62 10.62 -6.34
C ARG A 3 -22.24 9.22 -6.55
N ALA A 4 -21.73 8.44 -7.50
CA ALA A 4 -22.25 7.11 -7.77
C ALA A 4 -21.86 6.13 -6.66
N ALA A 5 -20.62 6.22 -6.15
CA ALA A 5 -20.16 5.42 -5.01
C ALA A 5 -20.96 5.74 -3.73
N ALA A 6 -21.20 7.03 -3.46
CA ALA A 6 -21.99 7.47 -2.33
C ALA A 6 -23.46 7.00 -2.43
N ALA A 7 -24.04 7.00 -3.63
CA ALA A 7 -25.42 6.55 -3.85
C ALA A 7 -25.65 5.07 -3.52
N VAL A 8 -24.59 4.24 -3.46
CA VAL A 8 -24.66 2.81 -3.11
C VAL A 8 -24.05 2.49 -1.75
N GLY A 9 -23.75 3.52 -0.93
CA GLY A 9 -23.35 3.35 0.47
C GLY A 9 -21.85 3.40 0.76
N TYR A 10 -20.97 3.69 -0.21
CA TYR A 10 -19.55 3.95 0.08
C TYR A 10 -19.38 5.36 0.64
N THR A 11 -18.73 5.48 1.80
CA THR A 11 -18.65 6.73 2.57
C THR A 11 -17.29 7.41 2.55
N THR A 12 -16.23 6.67 2.21
CA THR A 12 -14.85 7.16 2.26
C THR A 12 -14.14 6.96 0.93
N PRO A 13 -13.92 8.03 0.14
CA PRO A 13 -13.02 7.97 -1.01
C PRO A 13 -11.59 7.76 -0.51
N THR A 14 -10.92 6.72 -1.01
CA THR A 14 -9.55 6.37 -0.62
C THR A 14 -8.64 6.39 -1.84
N LEU A 15 -7.51 7.08 -1.71
CA LEU A 15 -6.40 7.07 -2.66
C LEU A 15 -5.10 6.75 -1.91
N TRP A 16 -3.99 6.72 -2.63
CA TRP A 16 -2.66 6.43 -2.11
C TRP A 16 -1.71 7.60 -2.37
N TYR A 17 -0.72 7.76 -1.49
CA TYR A 17 0.37 8.73 -1.65
C TYR A 17 1.49 8.16 -2.52
N GLY A 18 1.69 6.84 -2.48
CA GLY A 18 2.77 6.14 -3.16
C GLY A 18 2.32 4.82 -3.76
N SER A 19 3.13 4.30 -4.68
CA SER A 19 2.87 3.03 -5.37
C SER A 19 4.12 2.17 -5.37
N LEU A 20 3.95 0.86 -5.18
CA LEU A 20 5.00 -0.14 -5.37
C LEU A 20 5.26 -0.45 -6.85
N ALA A 21 4.52 0.19 -7.77
CA ALA A 21 4.59 0.03 -9.23
C ALA A 21 4.45 -1.42 -9.73
N ASP A 22 3.85 -2.28 -8.91
CA ASP A 22 3.76 -3.73 -9.10
C ASP A 22 2.47 -4.19 -9.80
N SER A 23 1.80 -3.26 -10.49
CA SER A 23 0.69 -3.61 -11.38
C SER A 23 1.15 -4.40 -12.61
N GLY A 24 2.46 -4.45 -12.88
CA GLY A 24 3.10 -5.33 -13.86
C GLY A 24 4.10 -6.29 -13.19
N ASP A 25 4.60 -7.24 -13.96
CA ASP A 25 5.57 -8.24 -13.48
C ASP A 25 6.97 -7.62 -13.33
N ILE A 26 7.30 -7.20 -12.11
CA ILE A 26 8.60 -6.62 -11.74
C ILE A 26 9.28 -7.49 -10.68
N SER A 27 10.61 -7.38 -10.57
CA SER A 27 11.34 -8.16 -9.57
C SER A 27 11.02 -7.70 -8.16
N SER A 28 11.19 -8.60 -7.19
CA SER A 28 11.05 -8.25 -5.76
C SER A 28 11.99 -7.12 -5.34
N ASP A 29 13.16 -6.99 -5.98
CA ASP A 29 14.11 -5.92 -5.66
C ASP A 29 13.59 -4.55 -6.14
N GLN A 30 12.93 -4.51 -7.30
CA GLN A 30 12.26 -3.29 -7.78
C GLN A 30 11.12 -2.89 -6.84
N VAL A 31 10.30 -3.86 -6.38
CA VAL A 31 9.23 -3.62 -5.40
C VAL A 31 9.79 -3.02 -4.11
N VAL A 32 10.87 -3.59 -3.56
CA VAL A 32 11.52 -3.07 -2.34
C VAL A 32 12.08 -1.66 -2.57
N GLY A 33 12.67 -1.38 -3.73
CA GLY A 33 13.16 -0.03 -4.04
C GLY A 33 12.04 1.03 -4.03
N PHE A 34 10.84 0.70 -4.53
CA PHE A 34 9.69 1.61 -4.40
C PHE A 34 9.20 1.73 -2.95
N ALA A 35 9.27 0.66 -2.17
CA ALA A 35 8.93 0.71 -0.75
C ALA A 35 9.90 1.60 0.05
N GLU A 36 11.19 1.57 -0.27
CA GLU A 36 12.19 2.47 0.34
C GLU A 36 11.83 3.94 0.15
N GLN A 37 11.27 4.29 -1.01
CA GLN A 37 10.77 5.64 -1.30
C GLN A 37 9.48 5.95 -0.53
N TRP A 38 8.47 5.06 -0.61
CA TRP A 38 7.10 5.39 -0.24
C TRP A 38 6.67 5.01 1.17
N PHE A 39 7.37 4.10 1.86
CA PHE A 39 7.09 3.74 3.26
C PHE A 39 7.56 4.86 4.18
N GLN A 40 6.69 5.85 4.33
CA GLN A 40 6.83 7.03 5.17
C GLN A 40 5.70 7.06 6.22
N PRO A 41 5.85 7.82 7.31
CA PRO A 41 4.79 7.99 8.29
C PRO A 41 3.46 8.44 7.65
N ALA A 42 2.37 7.80 8.05
CA ALA A 42 1.00 8.14 7.63
C ALA A 42 0.73 8.08 6.10
N HIS A 43 1.51 7.30 5.34
CA HIS A 43 1.24 7.05 3.93
C HIS A 43 0.38 5.80 3.70
N ILE A 44 -0.73 5.97 2.99
CA ILE A 44 -1.40 4.89 2.27
C ILE A 44 -0.58 4.61 1.00
N VAL A 45 -0.03 3.40 0.86
CA VAL A 45 0.77 2.97 -0.29
C VAL A 45 0.04 1.81 -0.98
N ILE A 46 -0.12 1.89 -2.30
CA ILE A 46 -0.76 0.83 -3.08
C ILE A 46 0.25 -0.22 -3.55
N GLY A 47 -0.15 -1.49 -3.45
CA GLY A 47 0.52 -2.64 -4.05
C GLY A 47 -0.50 -3.68 -4.49
N HIS A 48 -0.09 -4.61 -5.34
CA HIS A 48 -0.92 -5.66 -5.94
C HIS A 48 -0.28 -7.02 -5.71
N ALA A 49 -0.93 -7.88 -4.92
CA ALA A 49 -0.48 -9.24 -4.66
C ALA A 49 -0.73 -10.21 -5.84
N ASN A 50 -0.46 -9.75 -7.08
CA ASN A 50 -0.79 -10.44 -8.32
C ASN A 50 0.40 -11.19 -8.94
N PHE A 51 1.63 -10.78 -8.65
CA PHE A 51 2.85 -11.34 -9.28
C PHE A 51 3.83 -11.94 -8.26
N PRO A 52 4.64 -12.94 -8.67
CA PRO A 52 5.63 -13.56 -7.79
C PRO A 52 6.63 -12.57 -7.20
N GLY A 53 6.98 -11.52 -7.95
CA GLY A 53 7.85 -10.44 -7.49
C GLY A 53 7.31 -9.75 -6.23
N THR A 54 6.04 -9.36 -6.21
CA THR A 54 5.40 -8.77 -5.01
C THR A 54 5.37 -9.75 -3.85
N ILE A 55 4.95 -10.99 -4.09
CA ILE A 55 4.85 -12.01 -3.03
C ILE A 55 6.23 -12.29 -2.41
N GLY A 56 7.27 -12.42 -3.24
CA GLY A 56 8.65 -12.61 -2.78
C GLY A 56 9.25 -11.40 -2.05
N ALA A 57 8.69 -10.19 -2.24
CA ALA A 57 9.11 -8.99 -1.53
C ALA A 57 8.52 -8.86 -0.12
N LEU A 58 7.36 -9.48 0.17
CA LEU A 58 6.61 -9.28 1.42
C LEU A 58 7.46 -9.38 2.70
N PRO A 59 8.36 -10.37 2.89
CA PRO A 59 9.19 -10.43 4.10
C PRO A 59 10.13 -9.23 4.24
N ARG A 60 10.67 -8.73 3.12
CA ARG A 60 11.56 -7.56 3.09
C ARG A 60 10.82 -6.25 3.28
N LEU A 61 9.59 -6.16 2.75
CA LEU A 61 8.70 -5.03 3.01
C LEU A 61 8.37 -4.91 4.50
N HIS A 62 8.05 -6.03 5.14
CA HIS A 62 7.80 -6.06 6.58
C HIS A 62 9.05 -5.67 7.38
N ALA A 63 10.22 -6.23 7.06
CA ALA A 63 11.48 -5.86 7.71
C ALA A 63 11.81 -4.36 7.57
N LEU A 64 11.51 -3.75 6.42
CA LEU A 64 11.70 -2.31 6.21
C LEU A 64 10.80 -1.45 7.10
N LEU A 65 9.54 -1.86 7.30
CA LEU A 65 8.61 -1.18 8.20
C LEU A 65 9.11 -1.25 9.65
N GLU A 66 9.52 -2.43 10.10
CA GLU A 66 10.11 -2.64 11.43
C GLU A 66 11.37 -1.78 11.64
N GLN A 67 12.30 -1.81 10.67
CA GLN A 67 13.52 -1.02 10.71
C GLN A 67 13.25 0.49 10.86
N ARG A 68 12.15 0.97 10.25
CA ARG A 68 11.74 2.38 10.29
C ARG A 68 10.81 2.72 11.46
N GLY A 69 10.42 1.74 12.28
CA GLY A 69 9.45 1.94 13.35
C GLY A 69 8.07 2.39 12.84
N LEU A 70 7.66 1.90 11.67
CA LEU A 70 6.40 2.25 11.03
C LEU A 70 5.36 1.13 11.26
N PRO A 71 4.42 1.29 12.20
CA PRO A 71 3.33 0.33 12.35
C PRO A 71 2.39 0.40 11.14
N THR A 72 1.83 -0.74 10.76
CA THR A 72 0.76 -0.81 9.75
C THR A 72 -0.60 -0.70 10.40
N TRP A 73 -1.53 -0.09 9.67
CA TRP A 73 -2.91 0.10 10.08
C TRP A 73 -3.82 -0.34 8.94
N THR A 74 -4.99 -0.86 9.27
CA THR A 74 -6.03 -1.06 8.27
C THR A 74 -6.64 0.28 7.87
N LEU A 75 -7.30 0.34 6.71
CA LEU A 75 -8.06 1.54 6.33
C LEU A 75 -9.22 1.79 7.32
N ASP A 76 -9.74 0.74 7.95
CA ASP A 76 -10.74 0.88 9.01
C ASP A 76 -10.15 1.61 10.21
N ASP A 77 -8.98 1.20 10.72
CA ASP A 77 -8.32 1.90 11.85
C ASP A 77 -8.07 3.39 11.57
N VAL A 78 -7.81 3.77 10.31
CA VAL A 78 -7.52 5.15 9.90
C VAL A 78 -8.79 6.00 9.71
N PHE A 79 -9.87 5.40 9.20
CA PHE A 79 -11.09 6.13 8.82
C PHE A 79 -12.27 5.90 9.76
N THR A 80 -12.19 4.94 10.67
CA THR A 80 -13.18 4.74 11.74
C THR A 80 -13.13 5.92 12.70
N ARG A 81 -14.31 6.46 12.98
CA ARG A 81 -14.54 7.58 13.92
C ARG A 81 -14.82 7.07 15.31
#